data_AF-A0A6M0F2P1-F1
#
_entry.id   AF-A0A6M0F2P1-F1
#
_cell.length_a   1.000
_cell.length_b   1.000
_cell.length_c   1.000
_cell.angle_alpha   90.00
_cell.angle_beta   90.00
_cell.angle_gamma   90.00
#
_symmetry.space_group_name_H-M   'P 1'
#
loop_
_entity.id
_entity.type
_entity.pdbx_description
1 polymer ?
#
loop_
_entity_poly.entity_id
_entity_poly.type
_entity_poly.pdbx_seq_one_letter_code
_entity_poly.pdbx_strand_id
1 'polypeptide(L)'
;MAINPYLLIKFIHIMSVAVWAFSTTVAYFNYLAPTFTSWEKAPNDPFRKERRNWSIEQFDQGTKFEHIAFPTIITTGLLLLWLEHWPIDQVSWFTVKLMIVILIFIPMEIMDYYLSHFGGSKVQIRKSGDMERYERMVTFHWKFLQVSAPLVAIFIPIVYFLAITKPF
;
A
#
# COMPACT_ATOMS: atom_id res chain seq x y z
N MET A 1 -9.81 -27.71 22.46
CA MET A 1 -10.67 -26.57 22.09
C MET A 1 -10.62 -26.43 20.58
N ALA A 2 -11.71 -26.67 19.86
CA ALA A 2 -11.71 -26.48 18.41
C ALA A 2 -11.73 -24.97 18.11
N ILE A 3 -10.75 -24.49 17.35
CA ILE A 3 -10.70 -23.09 16.92
C ILE A 3 -11.79 -22.91 15.87
N ASN A 4 -12.69 -21.93 16.07
CA ASN A 4 -13.69 -21.59 15.07
C ASN A 4 -12.98 -21.06 13.80
N PRO A 5 -13.11 -21.73 12.63
CA PRO A 5 -12.43 -21.32 11.40
C PRO A 5 -12.71 -19.87 11.00
N TYR A 6 -13.94 -19.39 11.23
CA TYR A 6 -14.33 -18.01 10.98
C TYR A 6 -13.48 -17.02 11.77
N LEU A 7 -13.31 -17.27 13.08
CA LEU A 7 -12.53 -16.38 13.96
C LEU A 7 -11.05 -16.39 13.59
N LEU A 8 -10.51 -17.54 13.17
CA LEU A 8 -9.12 -17.63 12.71
C LEU A 8 -8.90 -16.85 11.42
N ILE A 9 -9.78 -17.02 10.42
CA ILE A 9 -9.70 -16.28 9.15
C ILE A 9 -9.85 -14.78 9.41
N LYS A 10 -10.79 -14.38 10.27
CA LYS A 10 -11.01 -12.98 10.66
C LYS A 10 -9.78 -12.38 11.35
N PHE A 11 -9.13 -13.14 12.23
CA PHE A 11 -7.90 -12.72 12.88
C PHE A 11 -6.79 -12.47 11.85
N ILE A 12 -6.55 -13.45 10.95
CA ILE A 12 -5.55 -13.30 9.87
C ILE A 12 -5.88 -12.08 9.00
N HIS A 13 -7.15 -11.93 8.60
CA HIS A 13 -7.60 -10.80 7.80
C HIS A 13 -7.28 -9.45 8.46
N ILE A 14 -7.66 -9.26 9.73
CA ILE A 14 -7.43 -8.00 10.45
C ILE A 14 -5.94 -7.72 10.62
N MET A 15 -5.15 -8.74 10.93
CA MET A 15 -3.68 -8.59 11.03
C MET A 15 -3.07 -8.18 9.69
N SER A 16 -3.49 -8.80 8.58
CA SER A 16 -3.03 -8.42 7.25
C SER A 16 -3.46 -7.00 6.88
N VAL A 17 -4.71 -6.59 7.18
CA VAL A 17 -5.18 -5.21 6.98
C VAL A 17 -4.30 -4.23 7.75
N ALA A 18 -3.93 -4.52 9.01
CA ALA A 18 -3.07 -3.65 9.79
C ALA A 18 -1.65 -3.53 9.22
N VAL A 19 -1.06 -4.65 8.78
CA VAL A 19 0.25 -4.63 8.11
C VAL A 19 0.20 -3.77 6.86
N TRP A 20 -0.79 -4.02 5.99
CA TRP A 20 -0.98 -3.29 4.74
C TRP A 20 -1.24 -1.79 4.98
N ALA A 21 -2.08 -1.44 5.96
CA ALA A 21 -2.50 -0.06 6.19
C ALA A 21 -1.39 0.82 6.76
N PHE A 22 -0.54 0.27 7.64
CA PHE A 22 0.36 1.07 8.46
C PHE A 22 1.83 0.97 8.06
N SER A 23 2.25 -0.07 7.33
CA SER A 23 3.68 -0.31 7.10
C SER A 23 4.32 0.76 6.21
N THR A 24 3.67 1.18 5.13
CA THR A 24 4.17 2.26 4.27
C THR A 24 3.74 3.65 4.70
N THR A 25 2.58 3.80 5.36
CA THR A 25 2.11 5.11 5.83
C THR A 25 3.16 5.79 6.73
N VAL A 26 3.69 5.05 7.72
CA VAL A 26 4.73 5.58 8.63
C VAL A 26 6.03 5.86 7.86
N ALA A 27 6.42 4.96 6.95
CA ALA A 27 7.64 5.12 6.14
C ALA A 27 7.56 6.34 5.21
N TYR A 28 6.41 6.55 4.58
CA TYR A 28 6.14 7.66 3.67
C TYR A 28 6.25 9.00 4.41
N PHE A 29 5.49 9.19 5.49
CA PHE A 29 5.43 10.48 6.17
C PHE A 29 6.72 10.85 6.88
N ASN A 30 7.43 9.88 7.47
CA ASN A 30 8.59 10.17 8.33
C ASN A 30 9.93 10.08 7.59
N TYR A 31 10.00 9.36 6.47
CA TYR A 31 11.27 9.15 5.76
C TYR A 31 11.19 9.60 4.31
N LEU A 32 10.18 9.17 3.56
CA LEU A 32 10.14 9.41 2.13
C LEU A 32 9.79 10.86 1.79
N ALA A 33 8.63 11.34 2.23
CA ALA A 33 8.17 12.69 1.91
C ALA A 33 9.16 13.78 2.37
N PRO A 34 9.76 13.73 3.58
CA PRO A 34 10.75 14.71 4.00
C PRO A 34 12.02 14.70 3.14
N THR A 35 12.50 13.52 2.73
CA THR A 35 13.73 13.41 1.93
C THR A 35 13.54 13.91 0.50
N PHE A 36 12.39 13.60 -0.11
CA PHE A 36 12.03 14.14 -1.42
C PHE A 36 11.81 15.64 -1.38
N THR A 37 11.05 16.15 -0.41
CA THR A 37 10.85 17.60 -0.22
C THR A 37 12.17 18.34 0.01
N SER A 38 13.10 17.74 0.77
CA SER A 38 14.42 18.33 0.99
C SER A 38 15.25 18.40 -0.29
N TRP A 39 15.21 17.33 -1.10
CA TRP A 39 15.88 17.29 -2.39
C TRP A 39 15.29 18.28 -3.40
N GLU A 40 13.96 18.40 -3.49
CA GLU A 40 13.28 19.35 -4.38
C GLU A 40 13.70 20.81 -4.12
N LYS A 41 14.00 21.16 -2.86
CA LYS A 41 14.49 22.50 -2.48
C LYS A 41 15.94 22.77 -2.89
N ALA A 42 16.74 21.73 -3.12
CA ALA A 42 18.15 21.85 -3.52
C ALA A 42 18.57 20.65 -4.39
N PRO A 43 18.12 20.59 -5.65
CA PRO A 43 18.27 19.40 -6.49
C PRO A 43 19.71 19.10 -6.91
N ASN A 44 20.57 20.12 -6.88
CA ASN A 44 22.00 20.01 -7.21
C ASN A 44 22.87 19.56 -6.02
N ASP A 45 22.29 19.41 -4.82
CA ASP A 45 22.99 18.92 -3.64
C ASP A 45 23.16 17.38 -3.72
N PRO A 46 24.41 16.87 -3.88
CA PRO A 46 24.65 15.44 -4.06
C PRO A 46 24.23 14.62 -2.84
N PHE A 47 24.35 15.15 -1.62
CA PHE A 47 24.00 14.42 -0.40
C PHE A 47 22.49 14.23 -0.27
N ARG A 48 21.71 15.24 -0.64
CA ARG A 48 20.24 15.14 -0.65
C ARG A 48 19.75 14.16 -1.70
N LYS A 49 20.37 14.18 -2.88
CA LYS A 49 20.08 13.23 -3.96
C LYS A 49 20.38 11.79 -3.54
N GLU A 50 21.53 11.56 -2.91
CA GLU A 50 21.89 10.25 -2.36
C GLU A 50 20.90 9.79 -1.28
N ARG A 51 20.52 10.69 -0.35
CA ARG A 51 19.55 10.37 0.70
C ARG A 51 18.18 10.00 0.13
N ARG A 52 17.68 10.75 -0.86
CA ARG A 52 16.44 10.43 -1.59
C ARG A 52 16.51 9.03 -2.21
N ASN A 53 17.62 8.72 -2.89
CA ASN A 53 17.85 7.43 -3.54
C ASN A 53 17.83 6.28 -2.54
N TRP A 54 18.54 6.45 -1.44
CA TRP A 54 18.56 5.48 -0.38
C TRP A 54 17.16 5.27 0.22
N SER A 55 16.44 6.37 0.49
CA SER A 55 15.11 6.32 1.11
C SER A 55 14.07 5.61 0.25
N ILE A 56 14.02 5.87 -1.06
CA ILE A 56 13.10 5.16 -1.97
C ILE A 56 13.48 3.67 -2.11
N GLU A 57 14.77 3.34 -2.11
CA GLU A 57 15.24 1.95 -2.16
C GLU A 57 14.90 1.18 -0.87
N GLN A 58 14.91 1.83 0.30
CA GLN A 58 14.44 1.21 1.55
C GLN A 58 12.92 1.08 1.58
N PHE A 59 12.19 2.08 1.09
CA PHE A 59 10.74 2.03 0.98
C PHE A 59 10.29 0.84 0.12
N ASP A 60 10.94 0.61 -1.03
CA ASP A 60 10.73 -0.57 -1.88
C ASP A 60 10.96 -1.92 -1.16
N GLN A 61 11.77 -1.96 -0.09
CA GLN A 61 11.91 -3.17 0.73
C GLN A 61 10.73 -3.35 1.69
N GLY A 62 10.21 -2.25 2.22
CA GLY A 62 9.05 -2.24 3.10
C GLY A 62 7.76 -2.64 2.37
N THR A 63 7.56 -2.17 1.13
CA THR A 63 6.37 -2.50 0.32
C THR A 63 6.20 -4.00 0.07
N LYS A 64 7.25 -4.81 0.19
CA LYS A 64 7.14 -6.28 0.12
C LYS A 64 6.18 -6.87 1.16
N PHE A 65 6.13 -6.29 2.37
CA PHE A 65 5.18 -6.76 3.38
C PHE A 65 3.75 -6.49 2.97
N GLU A 66 3.50 -5.35 2.32
CA GLU A 66 2.19 -4.97 1.80
C GLU A 66 1.78 -5.87 0.64
N HIS A 67 2.71 -6.19 -0.25
CA HIS A 67 2.46 -7.08 -1.39
C HIS A 67 2.21 -8.54 -0.98
N ILE A 68 2.56 -8.93 0.24
CA ILE A 68 2.14 -10.20 0.85
C ILE A 68 0.80 -10.03 1.58
N ALA A 69 0.65 -8.93 2.31
CA ALA A 69 -0.54 -8.65 3.09
C ALA A 69 -1.78 -8.46 2.21
N PHE A 70 -1.69 -7.71 1.12
CA PHE A 70 -2.83 -7.37 0.27
C PHE A 70 -3.46 -8.60 -0.41
N PRO A 71 -2.72 -9.53 -1.04
CA PRO A 71 -3.30 -10.78 -1.51
C PRO A 71 -3.93 -11.62 -0.39
N THR A 72 -3.35 -11.58 0.81
CA THR A 72 -3.93 -12.24 1.99
C THR A 72 -5.26 -11.59 2.39
N ILE A 73 -5.36 -10.26 2.35
CA ILE A 73 -6.60 -9.51 2.60
C ILE A 73 -7.67 -9.90 1.60
N ILE A 74 -7.36 -9.93 0.30
CA ILE A 74 -8.32 -10.32 -0.74
C ILE A 74 -8.80 -11.75 -0.51
N THR A 75 -7.88 -12.69 -0.34
CA THR A 75 -8.20 -14.12 -0.15
C THR A 75 -9.05 -14.34 1.10
N THR A 76 -8.63 -13.80 2.24
CA THR A 76 -9.38 -13.94 3.49
C THR A 76 -10.69 -13.16 3.48
N GLY A 77 -10.75 -12.01 2.82
CA GLY A 77 -11.98 -11.23 2.65
C GLY A 77 -13.05 -11.98 1.85
N LEU A 78 -12.65 -12.63 0.76
CA LEU A 78 -13.54 -13.49 -0.05
C LEU A 78 -14.00 -14.72 0.75
N LEU A 79 -13.14 -15.32 1.56
CA LEU A 79 -13.53 -16.43 2.42
C LEU A 79 -14.53 -16.00 3.50
N LEU A 80 -14.34 -14.83 4.12
CA LEU A 80 -15.28 -14.30 5.12
C LEU A 80 -16.64 -13.99 4.51
N LEU A 81 -16.66 -13.40 3.30
CA LEU A 81 -17.88 -13.18 2.52
C LEU A 81 -18.61 -14.50 2.28
N TRP A 82 -17.89 -15.53 1.85
CA TRP A 82 -18.46 -16.84 1.55
C TRP A 82 -19.02 -17.55 2.78
N LEU A 83 -18.34 -17.48 3.92
CA LEU A 83 -18.78 -18.14 5.16
C LEU A 83 -20.02 -17.48 5.77
N GLU A 84 -20.07 -16.15 5.78
CA GLU A 84 -21.14 -15.39 6.43
C GLU A 84 -22.31 -15.03 5.48
N HIS A 85 -22.21 -15.37 4.19
CA HIS A 85 -23.24 -15.10 3.18
C HIS A 85 -23.68 -13.63 3.16
N TRP A 86 -22.72 -12.70 3.29
CA TRP A 86 -23.04 -11.27 3.37
C TRP A 86 -23.77 -10.76 2.12
N PRO A 87 -24.82 -9.92 2.27
CA PRO A 87 -25.59 -9.42 1.14
C PRO A 87 -24.76 -8.46 0.29
N ILE A 88 -24.63 -8.79 -1.00
CA ILE A 88 -23.88 -8.00 -2.02
C ILE A 88 -24.87 -7.22 -2.92
N ASP A 89 -26.12 -7.64 -2.95
CA ASP A 89 -27.20 -7.18 -3.80
C ASP A 89 -27.89 -5.90 -3.28
N GLN A 90 -27.59 -5.47 -2.06
CA GLN A 90 -28.14 -4.26 -1.44
C GLN A 90 -27.04 -3.21 -1.24
N VAL A 91 -27.38 -1.93 -1.39
CA VAL A 91 -26.48 -0.83 -1.01
C VAL A 91 -26.38 -0.81 0.52
N SER A 92 -25.41 -1.54 1.05
CA SER A 92 -25.12 -1.67 2.47
C SER A 92 -23.74 -1.09 2.79
N TRP A 93 -23.43 -1.01 4.09
CA TRP A 93 -22.09 -0.69 4.59
C TRP A 93 -20.99 -1.53 3.90
N PHE A 94 -21.31 -2.80 3.60
CA PHE A 94 -20.40 -3.76 2.99
C PHE A 94 -20.15 -3.43 1.51
N THR A 95 -21.20 -3.07 0.78
CA THR A 95 -21.11 -2.68 -0.63
C THR A 95 -20.27 -1.41 -0.81
N VAL A 96 -20.43 -0.42 0.07
CA VAL A 96 -19.57 0.78 0.09
C VAL A 96 -18.11 0.40 0.35
N LYS A 97 -17.86 -0.48 1.34
CA LYS A 97 -16.51 -0.98 1.63
C LYS A 97 -15.89 -1.68 0.42
N LEU A 98 -16.65 -2.54 -0.27
CA LEU A 98 -16.19 -3.22 -1.48
C LEU A 98 -15.90 -2.24 -2.62
N MET A 99 -16.73 -1.22 -2.83
CA MET A 99 -16.48 -0.20 -3.85
C MET A 99 -15.16 0.53 -3.59
N ILE A 100 -14.86 0.90 -2.35
CA ILE A 100 -13.57 1.51 -1.98
C ILE A 100 -12.41 0.56 -2.32
N VAL A 101 -12.52 -0.72 -1.93
CA VAL A 101 -11.47 -1.71 -2.20
C VAL A 101 -11.26 -1.88 -3.70
N ILE A 102 -12.33 -2.06 -4.48
CA ILE A 102 -12.26 -2.38 -5.91
C ILE A 102 -11.85 -1.16 -6.75
N LEU A 103 -12.36 0.02 -6.43
CA LEU A 103 -12.14 1.22 -7.26
C LEU A 103 -10.89 2.00 -6.86
N ILE A 104 -10.43 1.86 -5.62
CA ILE A 104 -9.32 2.66 -5.08
C ILE A 104 -8.13 1.78 -4.75
N PHE A 105 -8.30 0.81 -3.85
CA PHE A 105 -7.15 0.04 -3.35
C PHE A 105 -6.61 -0.95 -4.39
N ILE A 106 -7.45 -1.70 -5.10
CA ILE A 106 -6.96 -2.66 -6.12
C ILE A 106 -6.16 -1.95 -7.22
N PRO A 107 -6.64 -0.87 -7.87
CA PRO A 107 -5.86 -0.18 -8.92
C PRO A 107 -4.58 0.44 -8.38
N MET A 108 -4.62 0.99 -7.17
CA MET A 108 -3.44 1.52 -6.48
C MET A 108 -2.39 0.42 -6.27
N GLU A 109 -2.79 -0.72 -5.73
CA GLU A 109 -1.91 -1.85 -5.45
C GLU A 109 -1.33 -2.47 -6.72
N ILE A 110 -2.12 -2.55 -7.81
CA ILE A 110 -1.60 -3.00 -9.11
C ILE A 110 -0.45 -2.09 -9.58
N MET A 111 -0.65 -0.77 -9.46
CA MET A 111 0.37 0.20 -9.85
C MET A 111 1.59 0.12 -8.92
N ASP A 112 1.40 0.00 -7.62
CA ASP A 112 2.48 -0.12 -6.65
C ASP A 112 3.31 -1.40 -6.86
N TYR A 113 2.63 -2.51 -7.12
CA TYR A 113 3.26 -3.79 -7.46
C TYR A 113 4.07 -3.67 -8.75
N TYR A 114 3.52 -3.01 -9.78
CA TYR A 114 4.23 -2.74 -11.02
C TYR A 114 5.50 -1.91 -10.80
N LEU A 115 5.40 -0.84 -10.00
CA LEU A 115 6.50 0.08 -9.68
C LEU A 115 7.60 -0.53 -8.81
N SER A 116 7.24 -1.47 -7.95
CA SER A 116 8.16 -2.11 -7.01
C SER A 116 8.82 -3.37 -7.57
N HIS A 117 8.10 -4.14 -8.41
CA HIS A 117 8.57 -5.44 -8.90
C HIS A 117 8.84 -5.44 -10.41
N PHE A 118 7.88 -5.03 -11.23
CA PHE A 118 7.97 -5.16 -12.69
C PHE A 118 8.83 -4.09 -13.37
N GLY A 119 8.96 -2.90 -12.77
CA GLY A 119 9.87 -1.85 -13.27
C GLY A 119 11.36 -2.23 -13.18
N GLY A 120 11.69 -3.29 -12.44
CA GLY A 120 13.04 -3.72 -12.11
C GLY A 120 13.54 -3.13 -10.78
N SER A 121 14.54 -3.78 -10.18
CA SER A 121 15.11 -3.30 -8.91
C SER A 121 15.82 -1.97 -9.12
N LYS A 122 15.32 -0.91 -8.46
CA LYS A 122 15.93 0.44 -8.50
C LYS A 122 17.41 0.39 -8.10
N VAL A 123 17.76 -0.45 -7.12
CA VAL A 123 19.14 -0.71 -6.69
C VAL A 123 19.99 -1.28 -7.83
N GLN A 124 19.49 -2.28 -8.56
CA GLN A 124 20.23 -2.90 -9.68
C GLN A 124 20.42 -1.91 -10.83
N ILE A 125 19.40 -1.12 -11.15
CA ILE A 125 19.46 -0.10 -12.20
C ILE A 125 20.49 0.97 -11.83
N ARG A 126 20.49 1.45 -10.59
CA ARG A 126 21.53 2.38 -10.11
C ARG A 126 22.94 1.80 -10.23
N LYS A 127 23.13 0.53 -9.84
CA LYS A 127 24.43 -0.15 -9.92
C LYS A 127 24.90 -0.38 -11.36
N SER A 128 23.98 -0.48 -12.32
CA SER A 128 24.32 -0.59 -13.75
C SER A 128 24.88 0.70 -14.36
N GLY A 129 24.72 1.84 -13.67
CA GLY A 129 25.14 3.15 -14.17
C GLY A 129 24.11 3.87 -15.06
N ASP A 130 22.98 3.22 -15.40
CA ASP A 130 21.87 3.84 -16.12
C ASP A 130 21.06 4.78 -15.20
N MET A 131 21.67 5.92 -14.90
CA MET A 131 21.08 6.93 -14.02
C MET A 131 19.87 7.62 -14.66
N GLU A 132 19.77 7.66 -15.99
CA GLU A 132 18.63 8.27 -16.67
C GLU A 132 17.36 7.45 -16.45
N ARG A 133 17.44 6.12 -16.64
CA ARG A 133 16.33 5.21 -16.31
C ARG A 133 16.00 5.25 -14.82
N TYR A 134 17.02 5.28 -13.97
CA TYR A 134 16.82 5.37 -12.51
C TYR A 134 16.02 6.62 -12.12
N GLU A 135 16.40 7.81 -12.59
CA GLU A 135 15.71 9.06 -12.28
C GLU A 135 14.26 9.06 -12.79
N ARG A 136 14.02 8.52 -14.00
CA ARG A 136 12.64 8.37 -14.53
C ARG A 136 11.79 7.51 -13.61
N MET A 137 12.31 6.38 -13.17
CA MET A 137 11.58 5.46 -12.27
C MET A 137 11.33 6.07 -10.90
N VAL A 138 12.34 6.71 -10.30
CA VAL A 138 12.20 7.38 -9.00
C VAL A 138 11.18 8.51 -9.07
N THR A 139 11.23 9.33 -10.13
CA THR A 139 10.28 10.44 -10.31
C THR A 139 8.86 9.94 -10.54
N PHE A 140 8.69 8.89 -11.34
CA PHE A 140 7.37 8.30 -11.57
C PHE A 140 6.80 7.68 -10.29
N HIS A 141 7.62 6.95 -9.53
CA HIS A 141 7.22 6.38 -8.24
C HIS A 141 6.85 7.48 -7.24
N TRP A 142 7.61 8.56 -7.17
CA TRP A 142 7.31 9.70 -6.31
C TRP A 142 5.96 10.35 -6.64
N LYS A 143 5.68 10.60 -7.92
CA LYS A 143 4.38 11.14 -8.37
C LYS A 143 3.21 10.22 -8.02
N PHE A 144 3.39 8.92 -8.17
CA PHE A 144 2.39 7.93 -7.76
C PHE A 144 2.09 8.06 -6.26
N LEU A 145 3.12 8.11 -5.42
CA LEU A 145 2.96 8.22 -3.96
C LEU A 145 2.31 9.55 -3.53
N GLN A 146 2.60 10.65 -4.22
CA GLN A 146 1.93 11.93 -3.97
C GLN A 146 0.41 11.86 -4.23
N VAL A 147 -0.02 11.05 -5.20
CA VAL A 147 -1.45 10.86 -5.53
C VAL A 147 -2.09 9.81 -4.61
N SER A 148 -1.40 8.72 -4.31
CA SER A 148 -1.96 7.63 -3.52
C SER A 148 -1.99 7.94 -2.02
N ALA A 149 -1.00 8.65 -1.46
CA ALA A 149 -0.92 8.91 -0.03
C ALA A 149 -2.14 9.67 0.54
N PRO A 150 -2.69 10.72 -0.12
CA PRO A 150 -3.93 11.35 0.31
C PRO A 150 -5.14 10.40 0.28
N LEU A 151 -5.23 9.54 -0.74
CA LEU A 151 -6.30 8.54 -0.84
C LEU A 151 -6.20 7.55 0.32
N VAL A 152 -5.01 7.02 0.58
CA VAL A 152 -4.72 6.13 1.72
C VAL A 152 -5.12 6.79 3.05
N ALA A 153 -4.69 8.04 3.27
CA ALA A 153 -4.99 8.79 4.49
C ALA A 153 -6.50 9.01 4.74
N ILE A 154 -7.30 9.11 3.67
CA ILE A 154 -8.76 9.32 3.76
C ILE A 154 -9.50 7.99 3.86
N PHE A 155 -9.22 7.05 2.95
CA PHE A 155 -10.02 5.85 2.78
C PHE A 155 -9.68 4.74 3.76
N ILE A 156 -8.46 4.67 4.30
CA ILE A 156 -8.13 3.70 5.35
C ILE A 156 -9.00 3.92 6.59
N PRO A 157 -9.06 5.12 7.20
CA PRO A 157 -9.95 5.38 8.33
C PRO A 157 -11.42 5.07 8.04
N ILE A 158 -11.91 5.40 6.84
CA ILE A 158 -13.28 5.08 6.42
C ILE A 158 -13.52 3.57 6.39
N VAL A 159 -12.61 2.80 5.80
CA VAL A 159 -12.73 1.34 5.73
C VAL A 159 -12.67 0.70 7.11
N TYR A 160 -11.83 1.21 8.01
CA TYR A 160 -11.81 0.80 9.42
C TYR A 160 -13.12 1.14 10.12
N PHE A 161 -13.63 2.36 9.95
CA PHE A 161 -14.91 2.78 10.49
C PHE A 161 -16.03 1.83 10.03
N LEU A 162 -16.15 1.58 8.72
CA LEU A 162 -17.14 0.65 8.15
C LEU A 162 -16.96 -0.78 8.67
N ALA A 163 -15.74 -1.22 8.94
CA ALA A 163 -15.48 -2.54 9.52
C ALA A 163 -15.90 -2.64 11.00
N ILE A 164 -15.77 -1.56 11.76
CA ILE A 164 -16.11 -1.49 13.19
C ILE A 164 -17.61 -1.26 13.40
N THR A 165 -18.22 -0.37 12.61
CA THR A 165 -19.64 0.00 12.72
C THR A 165 -20.56 -0.89 11.90
N LYS A 166 -20.06 -2.05 11.45
CA LYS A 166 -20.90 -3.05 10.78
C LYS A 166 -22.12 -3.34 11.67
N PRO A 167 -23.35 -3.28 11.11
CA PRO A 167 -24.55 -3.29 11.94
C PRO A 167 -24.76 -4.60 12.70
N PHE A 168 -24.14 -5.73 12.32
CA PHE A 168 -24.13 -6.99 13.07
C PHE A 168 -22.84 -7.76 12.74
#